data_AF-A0A359EIA4-F1
#
_entry.id   AF-A0A359EIA4-F1
#
_cell.length_a   1.000
_cell.length_b   1.000
_cell.length_c   1.000
_cell.angle_alpha   90.00
_cell.angle_beta   90.00
_cell.angle_gamma   90.00
#
_symmetry.space_group_name_H-M   'P 1'
#
loop_
_entity.id
_entity.type
_entity.pdbx_description
1 polymer ?
#
loop_
_entity_poly.entity_id
_entity_poly.type
_entity_poly.pdbx_seq_one_letter_code
_entity_poly.pdbx_strand_id
1 'polypeptide(L)'
;MMQSNYFKPAALKGLNRIGDVFIPKSDDWPSFSEFGGIEYIDDIIAYAPQEDIDSLNMVLGIFSFLPEGLLRWAAGQMVAATYRDGLLDGLLRQLNIGLKGILFSCYYSGKGGHSYAGKNPLDLVGYNVVRIED
;
A
#
# COMPACT_ATOMS: atom_id res chain seq x y z
N MET A 1 18.30 4.57 2.75
CA MET A 1 17.10 5.41 2.62
C MET A 1 16.33 4.88 1.43
N MET A 2 15.06 4.51 1.59
CA MET A 2 14.23 3.98 0.50
C MET A 2 14.14 5.04 -0.61
N GLN A 3 14.49 4.67 -1.83
CA GLN A 3 14.47 5.57 -2.99
C GLN A 3 13.51 5.01 -4.03
N SER A 4 12.75 5.91 -4.64
CA SER A 4 11.84 5.63 -5.76
C SER A 4 12.11 6.68 -6.83
N ASN A 5 12.03 6.29 -8.10
CA ASN A 5 12.15 7.21 -9.22
C ASN A 5 10.87 8.07 -9.40
N TYR A 6 9.76 7.66 -8.79
CA TYR A 6 8.43 8.26 -8.99
C TYR A 6 7.87 8.92 -7.72
N PHE A 7 8.05 8.29 -6.56
CA PHE A 7 7.56 8.81 -5.29
C PHE A 7 8.62 9.56 -4.48
N LYS A 8 8.22 10.73 -3.96
CA LYS A 8 9.00 11.52 -3.03
C LYS A 8 9.15 10.77 -1.69
N PRO A 9 10.23 11.02 -0.91
CA PRO A 9 10.42 10.37 0.39
C PRO A 9 9.25 10.54 1.36
N ALA A 10 8.58 11.71 1.34
CA ALA A 10 7.39 11.94 2.14
C ALA A 10 6.23 11.04 1.70
N ALA A 11 6.03 10.84 0.40
CA ALA A 11 5.00 9.94 -0.13
C ALA A 11 5.28 8.49 0.27
N LEU A 12 6.53 8.02 0.16
CA LEU A 12 6.92 6.68 0.61
C LEU A 12 6.67 6.48 2.12
N LYS A 13 7.01 7.48 2.95
CA LYS A 13 6.68 7.48 4.38
C LYS A 13 5.17 7.41 4.60
N GLY A 14 4.41 8.23 3.88
CA GLY A 14 2.94 8.22 3.93
C GLY A 14 2.35 6.88 3.56
N LEU A 15 2.85 6.26 2.48
CA LEU A 15 2.41 4.96 1.98
C LEU A 15 2.67 3.85 3.01
N ASN A 16 3.84 3.82 3.64
CA ASN A 16 4.11 2.88 4.73
C ASN A 16 3.13 3.05 5.89
N ARG A 17 2.89 4.30 6.32
CA ARG A 17 2.01 4.59 7.45
C ARG A 17 0.56 4.21 7.18
N ILE A 18 0.02 4.54 6.00
CA ILE A 18 -1.35 4.14 5.63
C ILE A 18 -1.41 2.64 5.35
N GLY A 19 -0.32 2.06 4.84
CA GLY A 19 -0.14 0.62 4.65
C GLY A 19 -0.31 -0.15 5.96
N ASP A 20 0.33 0.28 7.04
CA ASP A 20 0.18 -0.33 8.37
C ASP A 20 -1.24 -0.18 8.96
N VAL A 21 -2.02 0.79 8.48
CA VAL A 21 -3.44 0.91 8.86
C VAL A 21 -4.29 -0.12 8.11
N PHE A 22 -4.04 -0.35 6.82
CA PHE A 22 -4.78 -1.34 6.02
C PHE A 22 -4.32 -2.78 6.27
N ILE A 23 -3.03 -2.98 6.54
CA ILE A 23 -2.36 -4.26 6.74
C ILE A 23 -1.52 -4.14 8.04
N PRO A 24 -2.18 -4.15 9.21
CA PRO A 24 -1.49 -4.13 10.48
C PRO A 24 -0.79 -5.46 10.73
N LYS A 25 0.19 -5.45 11.63
CA LYS A 25 0.80 -6.67 12.15
C LYS A 25 -0.25 -7.54 12.85
N SER A 26 -0.21 -8.85 12.63
CA SER A 26 -1.08 -9.82 13.32
C SER A 26 -0.40 -11.18 13.41
N ASP A 27 -0.15 -11.68 14.64
CA ASP A 27 0.51 -12.98 14.86
C ASP A 27 1.79 -13.16 14.00
N ASP A 28 1.78 -14.14 13.09
CA ASP A 28 2.85 -14.44 12.14
C ASP A 28 2.90 -13.50 10.92
N TRP A 29 1.89 -12.65 10.74
CA TRP A 29 1.77 -11.70 9.64
C TRP A 29 2.51 -10.40 9.95
N PRO A 30 3.52 -10.02 9.16
CA PRO A 30 4.18 -8.73 9.31
C PRO A 30 3.22 -7.59 8.96
N SER A 31 3.40 -6.41 9.56
CA SER A 31 2.73 -5.21 9.01
C SER A 31 3.24 -4.89 7.59
N PHE A 32 2.55 -4.02 6.87
CA PHE A 32 3.01 -3.58 5.55
C PHE A 32 4.45 -3.04 5.56
N SER A 33 4.75 -2.14 6.51
CA SER A 33 6.08 -1.53 6.62
C SER A 33 7.14 -2.52 7.12
N GLU A 34 6.77 -3.49 7.97
CA GLU A 34 7.68 -4.55 8.41
C GLU A 34 8.07 -5.49 7.25
N PHE A 35 7.12 -5.86 6.38
CA PHE A 35 7.38 -6.70 5.22
C PHE A 35 8.30 -6.02 4.20
N GLY A 36 8.19 -4.69 4.06
CA GLY A 36 9.12 -3.89 3.26
C GLY A 36 8.98 -4.03 1.73
N GLY A 37 7.93 -4.69 1.22
CA GLY A 37 7.72 -4.87 -0.23
C GLY A 37 7.56 -3.57 -1.03
N ILE A 38 7.36 -2.43 -0.36
CA ILE A 38 7.39 -1.09 -0.95
C ILE A 38 8.74 -0.76 -1.61
N GLU A 39 9.83 -1.46 -1.30
CA GLU A 39 11.12 -1.28 -2.00
C GLU A 39 11.04 -1.58 -3.51
N TYR A 40 10.03 -2.33 -3.93
CA TYR A 40 9.77 -2.67 -5.33
C TYR A 40 8.58 -1.89 -5.92
N ILE A 41 8.18 -0.77 -5.29
CA ILE A 41 7.02 0.03 -5.71
C ILE A 41 7.14 0.57 -7.13
N ASP A 42 8.36 0.84 -7.60
CA ASP A 42 8.62 1.36 -8.95
C ASP A 42 8.16 0.36 -10.03
N ASP A 43 8.24 -0.95 -9.77
CA ASP A 43 7.74 -2.00 -10.69
C ASP A 43 6.23 -1.87 -10.96
N ILE A 44 5.49 -1.28 -10.02
CA ILE A 44 4.04 -1.09 -10.09
C ILE A 44 3.71 0.28 -10.67
N ILE A 45 4.37 1.32 -10.14
CA ILE A 45 4.03 2.73 -10.44
C ILE A 45 4.57 3.19 -11.79
N ALA A 46 5.58 2.52 -12.37
CA ALA A 46 6.17 2.91 -13.66
C ALA A 46 5.15 2.96 -14.83
N TYR A 47 4.01 2.30 -14.69
CA TYR A 47 2.94 2.25 -15.69
C TYR A 47 1.78 3.22 -15.42
N ALA A 48 1.81 3.96 -14.32
CA ALA A 48 0.77 4.93 -13.98
C ALA A 48 0.95 6.24 -14.76
N PRO A 49 -0.14 6.92 -15.15
CA PRO A 49 -0.07 8.28 -15.69
C PRO A 49 0.65 9.23 -14.74
N GLN A 50 1.47 10.16 -15.27
CA GLN A 50 2.25 11.08 -14.45
C GLN A 50 1.38 11.95 -13.53
N GLU A 51 0.21 12.36 -14.00
CA GLU A 51 -0.78 13.14 -13.22
C GLU A 51 -1.32 12.38 -12.01
N ASP A 52 -1.49 11.06 -12.11
CA ASP A 52 -1.87 10.20 -10.99
C ASP A 52 -0.72 10.06 -9.98
N ILE A 53 0.52 9.93 -10.48
CA ILE A 53 1.73 9.88 -9.65
C ILE A 53 1.89 11.17 -8.85
N ASP A 54 1.68 12.32 -9.46
CA ASP A 54 1.78 13.63 -8.81
C ASP A 54 0.68 13.81 -7.75
N SER A 55 -0.55 13.41 -8.08
CA SER A 55 -1.68 13.43 -7.16
C SER A 55 -1.47 12.51 -5.96
N LEU A 56 -0.96 11.30 -6.19
CA LEU A 56 -0.61 10.35 -5.13
C LEU A 56 0.55 10.87 -4.29
N ASN A 57 1.58 11.47 -4.89
CA ASN A 57 2.68 12.11 -4.16
C ASN A 57 2.18 13.17 -3.16
N MET A 58 1.21 13.98 -3.58
CA MET A 58 0.61 15.00 -2.72
C MET A 58 -0.18 14.36 -1.57
N VAL A 59 -1.10 13.44 -1.88
CA VAL A 59 -1.98 12.81 -0.87
C VAL A 59 -1.17 11.97 0.13
N LEU A 60 -0.24 11.15 -0.35
CA LEU A 60 0.64 10.35 0.51
C LEU A 60 1.60 11.26 1.28
N GLY A 61 2.07 12.35 0.68
CA GLY A 61 2.79 13.40 1.39
C GLY A 61 2.01 13.94 2.59
N ILE A 62 0.69 14.13 2.44
CA ILE A 62 -0.20 14.51 3.55
C ILE A 62 -0.25 13.43 4.63
N PHE A 63 -0.45 12.17 4.25
CA PHE A 63 -0.49 11.04 5.18
C PHE A 63 0.81 10.87 5.96
N SER A 64 1.93 11.30 5.41
CA SER A 64 3.24 11.22 6.05
C SER A 64 3.34 12.00 7.37
N PHE A 65 2.54 13.07 7.54
CA PHE A 65 2.58 13.94 8.72
C PHE A 65 1.31 13.88 9.58
N LEU A 66 0.22 13.29 9.11
CA LEU A 66 -1.01 13.17 9.90
C LEU A 66 -0.77 12.40 11.21
N PRO A 67 -1.31 12.83 12.35
CA PRO A 67 -1.38 11.99 13.55
C PRO A 67 -2.05 10.64 13.27
N GLU A 68 -1.63 9.58 13.96
CA GLU A 68 -2.11 8.22 13.67
C GLU A 68 -3.64 8.08 13.75
N GLY A 69 -4.27 8.71 14.74
CA GLY A 69 -5.74 8.72 14.85
C GLY A 69 -6.44 9.35 13.64
N LEU A 70 -5.89 10.44 13.09
CA LEU A 70 -6.43 11.08 11.89
C LEU A 70 -6.17 10.24 10.63
N LEU A 71 -5.03 9.54 10.57
CA LEU A 71 -4.73 8.63 9.46
C LEU A 71 -5.69 7.43 9.44
N ARG A 72 -5.95 6.83 10.62
CA ARG A 72 -6.94 5.75 10.79
C ARG A 72 -8.35 6.23 10.46
N TRP A 73 -8.72 7.43 10.90
CA TRP A 73 -9.99 8.05 10.54
C TRP A 73 -10.11 8.24 9.03
N ALA A 74 -9.08 8.79 8.36
CA ALA A 74 -9.09 8.99 6.92
C ALA A 74 -9.24 7.65 6.16
N ALA A 75 -8.54 6.60 6.59
CA ALA A 75 -8.72 5.25 6.06
C ALA A 75 -10.16 4.74 6.25
N GLY A 76 -10.75 4.98 7.43
CA GLY A 76 -12.15 4.67 7.72
C GLY A 76 -13.12 5.40 6.78
N GLN A 77 -12.88 6.68 6.50
CA GLN A 77 -13.70 7.45 5.56
C GLN A 77 -13.62 6.90 4.13
N MET A 78 -12.44 6.47 3.69
CA MET A 78 -12.24 5.82 2.38
C MET A 78 -13.02 4.51 2.25
N VAL A 79 -13.06 3.71 3.31
CA VAL A 79 -13.85 2.46 3.35
C VAL A 79 -15.34 2.77 3.43
N ALA A 80 -15.77 3.69 4.28
CA ALA A 80 -17.16 4.07 4.44
C ALA A 80 -17.75 4.69 3.15
N ALA A 81 -16.94 5.38 2.35
CA ALA A 81 -17.34 5.93 1.05
C ALA A 81 -17.78 4.86 0.03
N THR A 82 -17.42 3.59 0.23
CA THR A 82 -17.91 2.49 -0.62
C THR A 82 -19.43 2.28 -0.49
N TYR A 83 -20.01 2.65 0.65
CA TYR A 83 -21.43 2.44 0.96
C TYR A 83 -22.26 3.73 0.98
N ARG A 84 -21.69 4.86 0.53
CA ARG A 84 -22.33 6.17 0.52
C ARG A 84 -22.35 6.74 -0.91
N ASP A 85 -23.38 7.51 -1.20
CA ASP A 85 -23.55 8.19 -2.49
C ASP A 85 -23.37 9.70 -2.32
N GLY A 86 -22.15 10.16 -2.61
CA GLY A 86 -21.76 11.57 -2.56
C GLY A 86 -20.63 11.88 -3.52
N LEU A 87 -20.51 13.13 -3.96
CA LEU A 87 -19.47 13.55 -4.91
C LEU A 87 -18.04 13.29 -4.38
N LEU A 88 -17.80 13.58 -3.10
CA LEU A 88 -16.53 13.27 -2.44
C LEU A 88 -16.34 11.77 -2.19
N ASP A 89 -17.43 11.01 -2.07
CA ASP A 89 -17.37 9.58 -1.83
C ASP A 89 -16.86 8.81 -3.06
N GLY A 90 -17.13 9.32 -4.27
CA GLY A 90 -16.52 8.83 -5.50
C GLY A 90 -14.99 8.91 -5.47
N LEU A 91 -14.44 10.06 -5.08
CA LEU A 91 -12.99 10.27 -4.96
C LEU A 91 -12.36 9.41 -3.86
N LEU A 92 -13.01 9.35 -2.69
CA LEU A 92 -12.55 8.53 -1.57
C LEU A 92 -12.55 7.04 -1.93
N ARG A 93 -13.54 6.56 -2.69
CA ARG A 93 -13.60 5.20 -3.20
C ARG A 93 -12.51 4.91 -4.22
N GLN A 94 -12.25 5.83 -5.15
CA GLN A 94 -11.15 5.69 -6.11
C GLN A 94 -9.81 5.62 -5.39
N LEU A 95 -9.59 6.49 -4.39
CA LEU A 95 -8.39 6.47 -3.56
C LEU A 95 -8.27 5.16 -2.76
N ASN A 96 -9.37 4.66 -2.18
CA ASN A 96 -9.40 3.38 -1.47
C ASN A 96 -8.95 2.21 -2.37
N ILE A 97 -9.51 2.15 -3.58
CA ILE A 97 -9.19 1.10 -4.56
C ILE A 97 -7.74 1.22 -5.02
N GLY A 98 -7.29 2.42 -5.38
CA GLY A 98 -5.92 2.67 -5.83
C GLY A 98 -4.88 2.33 -4.75
N LEU A 99 -5.09 2.78 -3.51
CA LEU A 99 -4.19 2.48 -2.40
C LEU A 99 -4.15 0.99 -2.10
N LYS A 100 -5.30 0.32 -2.00
CA LYS A 100 -5.32 -1.14 -1.77
C LYS A 100 -4.65 -1.91 -2.90
N GLY A 101 -4.86 -1.48 -4.15
CA GLY A 101 -4.20 -2.07 -5.32
C GLY A 101 -2.68 -2.01 -5.19
N ILE A 102 -2.13 -0.83 -4.88
CA ILE A 102 -0.69 -0.65 -4.64
C ILE A 102 -0.21 -1.49 -3.46
N LEU A 103 -0.87 -1.37 -2.31
CA LEU A 103 -0.46 -2.03 -1.06
C LEU A 103 -0.47 -3.56 -1.21
N PHE A 104 -1.55 -4.13 -1.75
CA PHE A 104 -1.63 -5.58 -1.93
C PHE A 104 -0.70 -6.10 -3.02
N SER A 105 -0.47 -5.32 -4.09
CA SER A 105 0.51 -5.69 -5.11
C SER A 105 1.91 -5.76 -4.53
N CYS A 106 2.31 -4.79 -3.69
CA CYS A 106 3.58 -4.86 -2.97
C CYS A 106 3.61 -6.02 -1.97
N TYR A 107 2.59 -6.14 -1.12
CA TYR A 107 2.57 -7.06 0.02
C TYR A 107 2.49 -8.53 -0.41
N TYR A 108 1.76 -8.83 -1.48
CA TYR A 108 1.63 -10.19 -2.05
C TYR A 108 2.48 -10.39 -3.31
N SER A 109 3.48 -9.55 -3.56
CA SER A 109 4.42 -9.73 -4.68
C SER A 109 5.36 -10.93 -4.51
N GLY A 110 5.47 -11.45 -3.28
CA GLY A 110 6.53 -12.39 -2.90
C GLY A 110 7.89 -11.74 -2.69
N LYS A 111 8.05 -10.44 -2.98
CA LYS A 111 9.31 -9.70 -2.79
C LYS A 111 9.27 -8.93 -1.46
N GLY A 112 9.80 -9.55 -0.40
CA GLY A 112 10.05 -8.85 0.86
C GLY A 112 11.20 -7.86 0.74
N GLY A 113 11.21 -6.81 1.58
CA GLY A 113 12.32 -5.85 1.61
C GLY A 113 13.66 -6.52 1.93
N HIS A 114 14.77 -5.93 1.52
CA HIS A 114 16.11 -6.55 1.62
C HIS A 114 16.50 -6.97 3.05
N SER A 115 15.92 -6.33 4.07
CA SER A 115 16.19 -6.63 5.49
C SER A 115 15.14 -7.53 6.15
N TYR A 116 14.09 -7.95 5.43
CA TYR A 116 13.02 -8.77 5.98
C TYR A 116 13.42 -10.26 6.00
N ALA A 117 13.34 -10.88 7.17
CA ALA A 117 13.69 -12.28 7.38
C ALA A 117 12.54 -13.14 7.93
N GLY A 118 11.33 -12.58 8.02
CA GLY A 118 10.14 -13.29 8.49
C GLY A 118 9.49 -14.16 7.40
N LYS A 119 8.35 -14.78 7.73
CA LYS A 119 7.57 -15.58 6.76
C LYS A 119 7.02 -14.66 5.66
N ASN A 120 7.05 -15.13 4.42
CA ASN A 120 6.48 -14.37 3.30
C ASN A 120 4.94 -14.41 3.39
N PRO A 121 4.24 -13.28 3.17
CA PRO A 121 2.78 -13.27 3.08
C PRO A 121 2.19 -14.28 2.10
N LEU A 122 2.88 -14.58 0.99
CA LEU A 122 2.46 -15.62 0.04
C LEU A 122 2.50 -17.03 0.65
N ASP A 123 3.51 -17.33 1.46
CA ASP A 123 3.60 -18.62 2.15
C ASP A 123 2.50 -18.74 3.22
N LEU A 124 2.20 -17.62 3.90
CA LEU A 124 1.17 -17.55 4.95
C LEU A 124 -0.25 -17.74 4.41
N VAL A 125 -0.56 -17.28 3.18
CA VAL A 125 -1.84 -17.62 2.51
C VAL A 125 -1.86 -19.04 1.94
N GLY A 126 -0.75 -19.77 1.98
CA GLY A 126 -0.62 -21.12 1.41
C GLY A 126 -0.54 -21.12 -0.13
N TYR A 127 -0.10 -20.03 -0.75
CA TYR A 127 0.04 -19.95 -2.20
C TYR A 127 1.15 -20.89 -2.69
N ASN A 128 0.79 -21.82 -3.57
CA ASN A 128 1.71 -22.77 -4.17
C ASN A 128 1.48 -22.84 -5.68
N VAL A 129 2.53 -22.65 -6.48
CA VAL A 129 2.46 -22.80 -7.94
C VAL A 129 2.64 -24.27 -8.28
N VAL A 130 1.56 -24.96 -8.62
CA VAL A 130 1.62 -26.31 -9.18
C VAL A 130 1.75 -26.18 -10.69
N ARG A 131 2.96 -26.41 -11.22
CA ARG A 131 3.15 -26.53 -12.67
C ARG A 131 2.56 -27.86 -13.12
N ILE A 132 1.57 -27.80 -14.01
CA ILE A 132 1.09 -28.98 -14.74
C ILE A 132 2.01 -29.12 -15.95
N GLU A 133 2.75 -30.23 -16.03
CA GLU A 133 3.51 -30.61 -17.21
C GLU A 133 2.61 -31.52 -18.06
N ASP A 134 2.38 -31.14 -19.32
CA ASP A 134 1.63 -31.93 -20.31
C ASP A 134 2.45 -33.14 -20.82
#